data_AF-A0A2Z4UH09-F1
#
_entry.id   AF-A0A2Z4UH09-F1
#
_cell.length_a   1.000
_cell.length_b   1.000
_cell.length_c   1.000
_cell.angle_alpha   90.00
_cell.angle_beta   90.00
_cell.angle_gamma   90.00
#
_symmetry.space_group_name_H-M   'P 1'
#
loop_
_entity.id
_entity.type
_entity.pdbx_description
1 polymer ?
#
loop_
_entity_poly.entity_id
_entity_poly.type
_entity_poly.pdbx_seq_one_letter_code
_entity_poly.pdbx_strand_id
1 'polypeptide(L)'
;MNVTFADFSLPKTGAVAVFAAEGKPLSGRAAEIDKKTGGALKRAMKGAEFKGTKGQMIDLIAPKGISAARVVLVGLGKPEKLTAATYETLGGSLVGHLDKTADKTVAVAIDPVKGSAVGEDEAAAHLGFGAKLRGYKFDKYQTKKKRPAPSKSKLNKVSIMSAVTAQARRHFSPLGKIADGVCLARDLVNEPANILHPTEFAGRAKELTKLGVKVEVLGEKAMQKLGMGALLGVGQGSVRESQLVTMQWMGGEKGEAPVAFVGKGVCFDTGGISLKPGAGMEDMKGDMGGAACVTGLMHALAARKAPVNAVGVIGLVENMPDAGAQRPGDIVTAADGQTIEVINTDAEGRLVLADALWYTQDKFDPKFMIDLATLTGAIMVALGQEYAGLFSNNDELSEQLTTSGLSVNEKVWRLPMGEPYDKMINSKFADMKNVGSRYGGSITAAQFLQRFVDGRPWAHIDIAGTAMNSPASAINTSWGSGYGVRLLNKLVTDHYEN
;
A
#
# COMPACT_ATOMS: atom_id res chain seq x y z
N MET A 1 16.29 3.06 -1.44
CA MET A 1 17.05 3.06 -2.72
C MET A 1 17.15 4.48 -3.25
N ASN A 2 18.32 4.95 -3.69
CA ASN A 2 18.46 6.25 -4.34
C ASN A 2 18.23 6.10 -5.85
N VAL A 3 17.21 6.77 -6.40
CA VAL A 3 16.89 6.76 -7.83
C VAL A 3 17.21 8.13 -8.43
N THR A 4 18.08 8.16 -9.43
CA THR A 4 18.49 9.40 -10.13
C THR A 4 18.22 9.29 -11.62
N PHE A 5 18.09 10.44 -12.29
CA PHE A 5 17.92 10.54 -13.74
C PHE A 5 19.13 11.28 -14.35
N ALA A 6 19.62 10.82 -15.49
CA ALA A 6 20.75 11.43 -16.20
C ALA A 6 20.70 11.12 -17.69
N ASP A 7 21.42 11.89 -18.51
CA ASP A 7 21.60 11.52 -19.91
C ASP A 7 22.47 10.26 -20.02
N PHE A 8 22.30 9.52 -21.11
CA PHE A 8 23.03 8.27 -21.28
C PHE A 8 24.54 8.51 -21.35
N SER A 9 25.24 7.80 -20.46
CA SER A 9 26.68 7.63 -20.51
C SER A 9 27.05 6.24 -20.03
N LEU A 10 28.02 5.60 -20.68
CA LEU A 10 28.47 4.28 -20.24
C LEU A 10 29.15 4.41 -18.87
N PRO A 11 28.70 3.65 -17.85
CA PRO A 11 29.29 3.75 -16.53
C PRO A 11 30.70 3.15 -16.51
N LYS A 12 31.59 3.78 -15.72
CA LYS A 12 32.96 3.30 -15.50
C LYS A 12 33.04 2.16 -14.47
N THR A 13 32.00 1.98 -13.66
CA THR A 13 31.92 0.99 -12.57
C THR A 13 30.48 0.53 -12.37
N GLY A 14 30.28 -0.67 -11.80
CA GLY A 14 28.94 -1.21 -11.53
C GLY A 14 28.27 -1.81 -12.77
N ALA A 15 26.95 -1.99 -12.70
CA ALA A 15 26.16 -2.59 -13.76
C ALA A 15 25.58 -1.54 -14.73
N VAL A 16 25.38 -1.94 -15.98
CA VAL A 16 24.51 -1.24 -16.94
C VAL A 16 23.39 -2.18 -17.38
N ALA A 17 22.15 -1.74 -17.30
CA ALA A 17 20.99 -2.46 -17.80
C ALA A 17 20.52 -1.84 -19.11
N VAL A 18 20.27 -2.68 -20.11
CA VAL A 18 19.71 -2.32 -21.42
C VAL A 18 18.57 -3.27 -21.76
N PHE A 19 17.72 -2.88 -22.70
CA PHE A 19 16.47 -3.58 -22.96
C PHE A 19 16.38 -4.15 -24.38
N ALA A 20 15.61 -5.23 -24.53
CA ALA A 20 15.27 -5.80 -25.83
C ALA A 20 13.80 -6.22 -25.86
N ALA A 21 13.11 -5.87 -26.94
CA ALA A 21 11.72 -6.25 -27.16
C ALA A 21 11.60 -7.68 -27.73
N GLU A 22 10.48 -8.34 -27.43
CA GLU A 22 10.23 -9.71 -27.84
C GLU A 22 10.20 -9.83 -29.37
N GLY A 23 10.97 -10.79 -29.91
CA GLY A 23 11.01 -11.06 -31.35
C GLY A 23 11.60 -9.93 -32.20
N LYS A 24 12.28 -8.95 -31.60
CA LYS A 24 12.96 -7.86 -32.31
C LYS A 24 14.49 -7.99 -32.21
N PRO A 25 15.25 -7.58 -33.23
CA PRO A 25 16.70 -7.48 -33.10
C PRO A 25 17.09 -6.43 -32.05
N LEU A 26 18.30 -6.52 -31.50
CA LEU A 26 18.85 -5.48 -30.64
C LEU A 26 18.84 -4.13 -31.38
N SER A 27 18.38 -3.09 -30.70
CA SER A 27 18.33 -1.71 -31.17
C SER A 27 18.84 -0.75 -30.09
N GLY A 28 18.91 0.55 -30.40
CA GLY A 28 19.24 1.60 -29.41
C GLY A 28 20.55 1.35 -28.67
N ARG A 29 20.55 1.60 -27.36
CA ARG A 29 21.70 1.41 -26.48
C ARG A 29 22.13 -0.05 -26.36
N ALA A 30 21.20 -1.01 -26.46
CA ALA A 30 21.54 -2.43 -26.45
C ALA A 30 22.42 -2.79 -27.66
N ALA A 31 22.09 -2.28 -28.84
CA ALA A 31 22.90 -2.47 -30.06
C ALA A 31 24.25 -1.73 -29.98
N GLU A 32 24.29 -0.53 -29.42
CA GLU A 32 25.52 0.23 -29.19
C GLU A 32 26.50 -0.54 -28.29
N ILE A 33 25.99 -1.10 -27.19
CA ILE A 33 26.78 -1.91 -26.25
C ILE A 33 27.22 -3.23 -26.90
N ASP A 34 26.34 -3.91 -27.66
CA ASP A 34 26.71 -5.13 -28.39
C ASP A 34 27.89 -4.88 -29.35
N LYS A 35 27.85 -3.76 -30.10
CA LYS A 35 28.97 -3.37 -30.99
C LYS A 35 30.27 -3.14 -30.21
N LYS A 36 30.22 -2.39 -29.11
CA LYS A 36 31.40 -2.10 -28.26
C LYS A 36 31.97 -3.36 -27.60
N THR A 37 31.13 -4.36 -27.34
CA THR A 37 31.52 -5.64 -26.75
C THR A 37 31.82 -6.73 -27.79
N GLY A 38 31.92 -6.37 -29.08
CA GLY A 38 32.26 -7.29 -30.16
C GLY A 38 31.23 -8.39 -30.38
N GLY A 39 29.93 -8.07 -30.26
CA GLY A 39 28.83 -9.01 -30.49
C GLY A 39 28.51 -9.94 -29.31
N ALA A 40 29.01 -9.63 -28.11
CA ALA A 40 28.86 -10.50 -26.95
C ALA A 40 27.40 -10.65 -26.50
N LEU A 41 26.58 -9.60 -26.61
CA LEU A 41 25.15 -9.69 -26.24
C LEU A 41 24.41 -10.62 -27.19
N LYS A 42 24.62 -10.51 -28.51
CA LYS A 42 23.98 -11.42 -29.47
C LYS A 42 24.39 -12.88 -29.27
N ARG A 43 25.68 -13.13 -28.96
CA ARG A 43 26.14 -14.50 -28.63
C ARG A 43 25.49 -15.02 -27.36
N ALA A 44 25.41 -14.20 -26.31
CA ALA A 44 24.73 -14.58 -25.07
C ALA A 44 23.23 -14.79 -25.27
N MET A 45 22.56 -13.96 -26.08
CA MET A 45 21.16 -14.17 -26.45
C MET A 45 20.94 -15.52 -27.12
N LYS A 46 21.82 -15.91 -28.06
CA LYS A 46 21.74 -17.22 -28.71
C LYS A 46 21.97 -18.36 -27.71
N GLY A 47 22.99 -18.25 -26.87
CA GLY A 47 23.35 -19.30 -25.91
C GLY A 47 22.34 -19.50 -24.78
N ALA A 48 21.66 -18.42 -24.36
CA ALA A 48 20.66 -18.44 -23.29
C ALA A 48 19.20 -18.51 -23.79
N GLU A 49 19.01 -18.73 -25.10
CA GLU A 49 17.68 -18.68 -25.76
C GLU A 49 16.87 -17.43 -25.38
N PHE A 50 17.54 -16.27 -25.38
CA PHE A 50 16.92 -15.00 -25.06
C PHE A 50 16.00 -14.56 -26.20
N LYS A 51 14.69 -14.56 -25.92
CA LYS A 51 13.63 -14.17 -26.87
C LYS A 51 13.14 -12.74 -26.63
N GLY A 52 13.53 -12.12 -25.51
CA GLY A 52 13.07 -10.80 -25.11
C GLY A 52 11.69 -10.81 -24.45
N THR A 53 11.25 -11.95 -23.92
CA THR A 53 9.99 -12.06 -23.18
C THR A 53 10.05 -11.21 -21.90
N LYS A 54 8.90 -10.74 -21.42
CA LYS A 54 8.81 -9.81 -20.29
C LYS A 54 9.54 -10.37 -19.05
N GLY A 55 10.55 -9.64 -18.58
CA GLY A 55 11.32 -9.97 -17.38
C GLY A 55 12.43 -11.00 -17.58
N GLN A 56 12.63 -11.52 -18.81
CA GLN A 56 13.80 -12.35 -19.11
C GLN A 56 15.08 -11.53 -18.91
N MET A 57 16.09 -12.08 -18.23
CA MET A 57 17.35 -11.38 -17.99
C MET A 57 18.55 -12.26 -18.31
N ILE A 58 19.58 -11.68 -18.92
CA ILE A 58 20.90 -12.29 -19.07
C ILE A 58 21.99 -11.34 -18.59
N ASP A 59 23.01 -11.90 -17.95
CA ASP A 59 24.17 -11.18 -17.47
C ASP A 59 25.39 -11.43 -18.36
N LEU A 60 26.04 -10.35 -18.79
CA LEU A 60 27.42 -10.38 -19.24
C LEU A 60 28.32 -9.79 -18.17
N ILE A 61 29.18 -10.61 -17.57
CA ILE A 61 30.11 -10.20 -16.51
C ILE A 61 31.45 -9.82 -17.13
N ALA A 62 31.99 -8.68 -16.71
CA ALA A 62 33.27 -8.12 -17.16
C ALA A 62 33.44 -8.14 -18.71
N PRO A 63 32.48 -7.61 -19.49
CA PRO A 63 32.57 -7.66 -20.93
C PRO A 63 33.73 -6.80 -21.45
N LYS A 64 34.56 -7.39 -22.33
CA LYS A 64 35.62 -6.67 -23.03
C LYS A 64 35.04 -5.50 -23.84
N GLY A 65 35.72 -4.35 -23.84
CA GLY A 65 35.37 -3.18 -24.66
C GLY A 65 34.53 -2.12 -23.95
N ILE A 66 34.06 -2.37 -22.73
CA ILE A 66 33.46 -1.37 -21.84
C ILE A 66 34.02 -1.51 -20.42
N SER A 67 33.91 -0.46 -19.61
CA SER A 67 34.41 -0.46 -18.23
C SER A 67 33.37 -0.94 -17.19
N ALA A 68 32.10 -1.06 -17.58
CA ALA A 68 31.05 -1.57 -16.69
C ALA A 68 31.40 -3.00 -16.25
N ALA A 69 31.19 -3.30 -14.96
CA ALA A 69 31.47 -4.62 -14.41
C ALA A 69 30.48 -5.69 -14.89
N ARG A 70 29.29 -5.25 -15.31
CA ARG A 70 28.19 -6.11 -15.73
C ARG A 70 27.31 -5.39 -16.74
N VAL A 71 26.85 -6.10 -17.78
CA VAL A 71 25.71 -5.69 -18.61
C VAL A 71 24.57 -6.64 -18.31
N VAL A 72 23.40 -6.10 -17.97
CA VAL A 72 22.16 -6.86 -17.85
C VAL A 72 21.29 -6.54 -19.06
N LEU A 73 20.99 -7.54 -19.88
CA LEU A 73 19.98 -7.37 -20.93
C LEU A 73 18.63 -7.83 -20.38
N VAL A 74 17.64 -6.95 -20.43
CA VAL A 74 16.30 -7.16 -19.87
C VAL A 74 15.27 -7.24 -21.00
N GLY A 75 14.46 -8.29 -20.98
CA GLY A 75 13.37 -8.50 -21.92
C GLY A 75 12.16 -7.63 -21.57
N LEU A 76 11.73 -6.79 -22.52
CA LEU A 76 10.53 -5.96 -22.35
C LEU A 76 9.25 -6.76 -22.51
N GLY A 77 9.27 -7.81 -23.33
CA GLY A 77 8.07 -8.46 -23.86
C GLY A 77 7.59 -7.78 -25.14
N LYS A 78 6.31 -8.01 -25.47
CA LYS A 78 5.65 -7.48 -26.66
C LYS A 78 5.41 -5.98 -26.54
N PRO A 79 5.91 -5.13 -27.47
CA PRO A 79 5.76 -3.68 -27.42
C PRO A 79 4.33 -3.18 -27.19
N GLU A 80 3.36 -3.79 -27.88
CA GLU A 80 1.95 -3.43 -27.84
C GLU A 80 1.26 -3.76 -26.50
N LYS A 81 1.91 -4.54 -25.63
CA LYS A 81 1.41 -4.89 -24.28
C LYS A 81 2.13 -4.12 -23.17
N LEU A 82 3.05 -3.22 -23.50
CA LEU A 82 3.79 -2.45 -22.51
C LEU A 82 2.89 -1.36 -21.92
N THR A 83 2.80 -1.37 -20.58
CA THR A 83 2.06 -0.42 -19.76
C THR A 83 2.98 0.19 -18.70
N ALA A 84 2.54 1.28 -18.05
CA ALA A 84 3.23 1.83 -16.87
C ALA A 84 3.57 0.75 -15.83
N ALA A 85 2.59 -0.08 -15.43
CA ALA A 85 2.78 -1.19 -14.49
C ALA A 85 3.80 -2.25 -14.98
N THR A 86 3.94 -2.42 -16.30
CA THR A 86 4.97 -3.29 -16.88
C THR A 86 6.36 -2.75 -16.57
N TYR A 87 6.60 -1.46 -16.79
CA TYR A 87 7.87 -0.82 -16.48
C TYR A 87 8.19 -0.83 -14.98
N GLU A 88 7.20 -0.64 -14.12
CA GLU A 88 7.38 -0.78 -12.67
C GLU A 88 7.83 -2.19 -12.29
N THR A 89 7.17 -3.21 -12.86
CA THR A 89 7.53 -4.62 -12.66
C THR A 89 8.97 -4.88 -13.12
N LEU A 90 9.37 -4.35 -14.28
CA LEU A 90 10.73 -4.51 -14.80
C LEU A 90 11.78 -3.81 -13.92
N GLY A 91 11.50 -2.58 -13.46
CA GLY A 91 12.38 -1.83 -12.57
C GLY A 91 12.58 -2.54 -11.23
N GLY A 92 11.49 -3.06 -10.66
CA GLY A 92 11.54 -3.87 -9.45
C GLY A 92 12.29 -5.19 -9.66
N SER A 93 11.99 -5.91 -10.75
CA SER A 93 12.67 -7.18 -11.08
C SER A 93 14.17 -6.99 -11.28
N LEU A 94 14.58 -5.90 -11.93
CA LEU A 94 15.99 -5.58 -12.15
C LEU A 94 16.72 -5.34 -10.83
N VAL A 95 16.13 -4.56 -9.92
CA VAL A 95 16.69 -4.37 -8.57
C VAL A 95 16.76 -5.70 -7.82
N GLY A 96 15.70 -6.50 -7.85
CA GLY A 96 15.67 -7.81 -7.20
C GLY A 96 16.67 -8.83 -7.77
N HIS A 97 16.98 -8.74 -9.06
CA HIS A 97 18.02 -9.52 -9.73
C HIS A 97 19.42 -9.08 -9.28
N LEU A 98 19.69 -7.77 -9.30
CA LEU A 98 20.97 -7.20 -8.91
C LEU A 98 21.23 -7.22 -7.40
N ASP A 99 20.19 -7.37 -6.58
CA ASP A 99 20.33 -7.60 -5.14
C ASP A 99 21.09 -8.91 -4.83
N LYS A 100 21.17 -9.82 -5.80
CA LYS A 100 21.90 -11.09 -5.72
C LYS A 100 23.34 -10.97 -6.26
N THR A 101 23.81 -9.76 -6.54
CA THR A 101 25.16 -9.50 -7.05
C THR A 101 25.96 -8.58 -6.13
N ALA A 102 27.25 -8.38 -6.45
CA ALA A 102 28.14 -7.49 -5.71
C ALA A 102 28.02 -6.01 -6.13
N ASP A 103 27.16 -5.71 -7.11
CA ASP A 103 27.02 -4.38 -7.70
C ASP A 103 26.48 -3.38 -6.68
N LYS A 104 27.10 -2.19 -6.63
CA LYS A 104 26.66 -1.07 -5.77
C LYS A 104 25.71 -0.11 -6.49
N THR A 105 25.88 -0.02 -7.80
CA THR A 105 25.19 0.95 -8.65
C THR A 105 24.79 0.29 -9.95
N VAL A 106 23.64 0.69 -10.49
CA VAL A 106 23.21 0.33 -11.85
C VAL A 106 22.82 1.57 -12.64
N ALA A 107 23.31 1.67 -13.88
CA ALA A 107 22.82 2.59 -14.88
C ALA A 107 21.77 1.87 -15.75
N VAL A 108 20.54 2.35 -15.81
CA VAL A 108 19.45 1.72 -16.56
C VAL A 108 19.15 2.55 -17.79
N ALA A 109 19.62 2.11 -18.94
CA ALA A 109 19.46 2.82 -20.20
C ALA A 109 18.19 2.37 -20.89
N ILE A 110 17.19 3.26 -20.91
CA ILE A 110 15.92 3.04 -21.60
C ILE A 110 15.93 3.79 -22.94
N ASP A 111 15.36 3.15 -23.96
CA ASP A 111 15.20 3.67 -25.31
C ASP A 111 13.70 3.74 -25.65
N PRO A 112 13.29 4.59 -26.61
CA PRO A 112 11.91 4.59 -27.08
C PRO A 112 11.59 3.27 -27.78
N VAL A 113 10.45 2.67 -27.44
CA VAL A 113 10.04 1.35 -27.97
C VAL A 113 8.96 1.54 -29.02
N LYS A 114 9.29 1.32 -30.29
CA LYS A 114 8.32 1.41 -31.40
C LYS A 114 7.15 0.44 -31.17
N GLY A 115 5.94 0.98 -31.17
CA GLY A 115 4.70 0.21 -30.95
C GLY A 115 4.25 0.13 -29.49
N SER A 116 4.98 0.75 -28.56
CA SER A 116 4.50 0.97 -27.20
C SER A 116 3.60 2.21 -27.13
N ALA A 117 2.54 2.13 -26.34
CA ALA A 117 1.69 3.29 -26.02
C ALA A 117 2.33 4.21 -24.96
N VAL A 118 3.39 3.76 -24.27
CA VAL A 118 4.06 4.50 -23.20
C VAL A 118 5.29 5.20 -23.77
N GLY A 119 5.39 6.50 -23.54
CA GLY A 119 6.55 7.32 -23.93
C GLY A 119 7.84 6.93 -23.20
N GLU A 120 8.98 7.33 -23.73
CA GLU A 120 10.30 7.03 -23.12
C GLU A 120 10.45 7.67 -21.73
N ASP A 121 9.94 8.88 -21.56
CA ASP A 121 9.92 9.64 -20.29
C ASP A 121 9.07 8.95 -19.22
N GLU A 122 7.85 8.55 -19.57
CA GLU A 122 6.99 7.76 -18.67
C GLU A 122 7.60 6.41 -18.34
N ALA A 123 8.11 5.68 -19.33
CA ALA A 123 8.79 4.40 -19.14
C ALA A 123 9.97 4.53 -18.16
N ALA A 124 10.81 5.56 -18.35
CA ALA A 124 11.92 5.89 -17.45
C ALA A 124 11.44 6.16 -16.03
N ALA A 125 10.38 6.95 -15.86
CA ALA A 125 9.81 7.28 -14.56
C ALA A 125 9.25 6.06 -13.83
N HIS A 126 8.48 5.22 -14.52
CA HIS A 126 7.90 3.99 -13.96
C HIS A 126 8.94 2.91 -13.65
N LEU A 127 10.00 2.77 -14.45
CA LEU A 127 11.17 1.94 -14.10
C LEU A 127 11.80 2.41 -12.78
N GLY A 128 12.01 3.73 -12.65
CA GLY A 128 12.52 4.33 -11.42
C GLY A 128 11.61 4.09 -10.22
N PHE A 129 10.30 4.20 -10.40
CA PHE A 129 9.30 3.98 -9.35
C PHE A 129 9.30 2.54 -8.84
N GLY A 130 9.24 1.55 -9.75
CA GLY A 130 9.34 0.14 -9.38
C GLY A 130 10.66 -0.22 -8.70
N ALA A 131 11.78 0.35 -9.17
CA ALA A 131 13.09 0.19 -8.54
C ALA A 131 13.14 0.78 -7.12
N LYS A 132 12.50 1.94 -6.90
CA LYS A 132 12.40 2.55 -5.57
C LYS A 132 11.61 1.67 -4.60
N LEU A 133 10.44 1.19 -5.03
CA LEU A 133 9.57 0.32 -4.22
C LEU A 133 10.24 -1.01 -3.86
N ARG A 134 10.91 -1.67 -4.82
CA ARG A 134 11.65 -2.90 -4.57
C ARG A 134 12.78 -2.70 -3.57
N GLY A 135 13.42 -1.53 -3.60
CA GLY A 135 14.56 -1.22 -2.76
C GLY A 135 14.24 -0.91 -1.30
N TYR A 136 12.99 -1.09 -0.86
CA TYR A 136 12.59 -1.02 0.55
C TYR A 136 13.23 -2.15 1.35
N LYS A 137 13.73 -1.84 2.55
CA LYS A 137 14.32 -2.80 3.50
C LYS A 137 13.93 -2.39 4.92
N PHE A 138 13.42 -3.33 5.69
CA PHE A 138 13.17 -3.16 7.12
C PHE A 138 14.18 -4.00 7.93
N ASP A 139 15.34 -3.41 8.22
CA ASP A 139 16.42 -4.07 8.98
C ASP A 139 16.73 -3.36 10.31
N LYS A 140 15.85 -2.45 10.75
CA LYS A 140 15.97 -1.59 11.95
C LYS A 140 16.39 -2.33 13.22
N TYR A 141 15.86 -3.52 13.46
CA TYR A 141 16.12 -4.32 14.67
C TYR A 141 17.21 -5.39 14.49
N GLN A 142 17.80 -5.53 13.30
CA GLN A 142 18.82 -6.55 13.04
C GLN A 142 20.22 -6.03 13.42
N THR A 143 20.71 -6.40 14.59
CA THR A 143 22.05 -6.00 15.08
C THR A 143 23.19 -6.78 14.43
N LYS A 144 22.96 -8.04 14.07
CA LYS A 144 23.89 -8.89 13.31
C LYS A 144 23.23 -9.33 12.01
N LYS A 145 23.56 -8.65 10.90
CA LYS A 145 23.17 -9.08 9.55
C LYS A 145 23.85 -10.41 9.24
N LYS A 146 23.16 -11.55 9.42
CA LYS A 146 23.68 -12.90 9.16
C LYS A 146 24.61 -12.92 7.92
N ARG A 147 25.84 -13.45 8.11
CA ARG A 147 26.75 -13.95 7.05
C ARG A 147 26.96 -15.45 7.34
N PRO A 148 27.21 -16.31 6.32
CA PRO A 148 27.76 -16.00 5.00
C PRO A 148 26.96 -16.56 3.79
N ALA A 149 26.84 -15.74 2.75
CA ALA A 149 26.80 -16.14 1.33
C ALA A 149 27.40 -14.96 0.52
N PRO A 150 28.03 -15.20 -0.64
CA PRO A 150 28.70 -14.16 -1.43
C PRO A 150 27.68 -13.32 -2.22
N SER A 151 26.74 -12.69 -1.54
CA SER A 151 25.88 -11.65 -2.12
C SER A 151 25.08 -10.96 -1.02
N LYS A 152 25.71 -10.02 -0.32
CA LYS A 152 24.93 -8.95 0.29
C LYS A 152 24.66 -7.95 -0.83
N SER A 153 23.40 -7.75 -1.21
CA SER A 153 22.97 -6.62 -2.04
C SER A 153 23.65 -5.36 -1.53
N LYS A 154 24.60 -4.82 -2.30
CA LYS A 154 25.20 -3.51 -2.06
C LYS A 154 24.53 -2.44 -2.90
N LEU A 155 23.52 -2.81 -3.69
CA LEU A 155 22.83 -1.91 -4.59
C LEU A 155 22.12 -0.83 -3.77
N ASN A 156 22.61 0.40 -3.91
CA ASN A 156 22.06 1.55 -3.19
C ASN A 156 21.70 2.71 -4.12
N LYS A 157 22.13 2.65 -5.38
CA LYS A 157 21.85 3.68 -6.40
C LYS A 157 21.43 3.05 -7.72
N VAL A 158 20.31 3.53 -8.24
CA VAL A 158 19.79 3.25 -9.59
C VAL A 158 19.79 4.58 -10.35
N SER A 159 20.52 4.66 -11.46
CA SER A 159 20.51 5.82 -12.34
C SER A 159 19.76 5.48 -13.62
N ILE A 160 18.53 5.96 -13.77
CA ILE A 160 17.77 5.84 -15.00
C ILE A 160 18.36 6.81 -16.03
N MET A 161 18.69 6.29 -17.21
CA MET A 161 19.29 7.02 -18.31
C MET A 161 18.35 7.04 -19.50
N SER A 162 18.03 8.24 -19.98
CA SER A 162 17.08 8.47 -21.07
C SER A 162 17.56 9.65 -21.92
N ALA A 163 17.10 9.74 -23.16
CA ALA A 163 17.28 10.93 -24.00
C ALA A 163 16.40 12.11 -23.57
N VAL A 164 15.35 11.85 -22.77
CA VAL A 164 14.37 12.84 -22.28
C VAL A 164 14.45 12.98 -20.75
N THR A 165 15.67 13.13 -20.23
CA THR A 165 15.99 13.15 -18.79
C THR A 165 15.14 14.13 -17.98
N ALA A 166 14.91 15.34 -18.50
CA ALA A 166 14.16 16.38 -17.79
C ALA A 166 12.68 15.98 -17.64
N GLN A 167 12.06 15.46 -18.71
CA GLN A 167 10.68 14.99 -18.71
C GLN A 167 10.54 13.76 -17.81
N ALA A 168 11.44 12.77 -17.93
CA ALA A 168 11.47 11.59 -17.08
C ALA A 168 11.55 11.95 -15.59
N ARG A 169 12.41 12.92 -15.23
CA ARG A 169 12.50 13.42 -13.84
C ARG A 169 11.20 14.09 -13.39
N ARG A 170 10.54 14.86 -14.27
CA ARG A 170 9.26 15.51 -13.99
C ARG A 170 8.16 14.48 -13.70
N HIS A 171 8.05 13.44 -14.54
CA HIS A 171 7.11 12.33 -14.32
C HIS A 171 7.44 11.51 -13.07
N PHE A 172 8.73 11.30 -12.77
CA PHE A 172 9.14 10.58 -11.57
C PHE A 172 8.89 11.35 -10.28
N SER A 173 8.95 12.68 -10.30
CA SER A 173 8.83 13.50 -9.08
C SER A 173 7.61 13.12 -8.22
N PRO A 174 6.36 13.11 -8.73
CA PRO A 174 5.19 12.65 -7.96
C PRO A 174 5.23 11.15 -7.63
N LEU A 175 5.67 10.28 -8.57
CA LEU A 175 5.81 8.84 -8.32
C LEU A 175 6.76 8.54 -7.16
N GLY A 176 7.85 9.29 -7.06
CA GLY A 176 8.80 9.21 -5.96
C GLY A 176 8.14 9.50 -4.62
N LYS A 177 7.22 10.47 -4.55
CA LYS A 177 6.47 10.80 -3.32
C LYS A 177 5.44 9.73 -2.96
N ILE A 178 4.80 9.15 -3.97
CA ILE A 178 3.90 8.00 -3.78
C ILE A 178 4.69 6.80 -3.23
N ALA A 179 5.89 6.53 -3.75
CA ALA A 179 6.74 5.45 -3.22
C ALA A 179 7.15 5.69 -1.77
N ASP A 180 7.36 6.95 -1.37
CA ASP A 180 7.66 7.29 0.03
C ASP A 180 6.45 7.03 0.93
N GLY A 181 5.22 7.33 0.46
CA GLY A 181 3.99 6.99 1.17
C GLY A 181 3.76 5.48 1.31
N VAL A 182 4.03 4.70 0.25
CA VAL A 182 4.00 3.23 0.30
C VAL A 182 5.03 2.70 1.30
N CYS A 183 6.26 3.21 1.26
CA CYS A 183 7.31 2.81 2.21
C CYS A 183 6.94 3.17 3.65
N LEU A 184 6.32 4.33 3.89
CA LEU A 184 5.82 4.72 5.21
C LEU A 184 4.77 3.72 5.72
N ALA A 185 3.80 3.34 4.88
CA ALA A 185 2.81 2.32 5.27
C ALA A 185 3.49 0.98 5.60
N ARG A 186 4.51 0.57 4.84
CA ARG A 186 5.31 -0.63 5.13
C ARG A 186 6.06 -0.51 6.45
N ASP A 187 6.69 0.64 6.73
CA ASP A 187 7.42 0.88 7.97
C ASP A 187 6.50 0.76 9.18
N LEU A 188 5.30 1.35 9.09
CA LEU A 188 4.29 1.29 10.14
C LEU A 188 3.82 -0.16 10.38
N VAL A 189 3.45 -0.90 9.33
CA VAL A 189 3.00 -2.30 9.47
C VAL A 189 4.11 -3.19 10.03
N ASN A 190 5.36 -3.02 9.58
CA ASN A 190 6.45 -3.90 10.02
C ASN A 190 6.91 -3.64 11.47
N GLU A 191 6.63 -2.47 12.02
CA GLU A 191 7.01 -2.08 13.38
C GLU A 191 6.38 -3.03 14.40
N PRO A 192 7.10 -3.49 15.43
CA PRO A 192 6.52 -4.35 16.45
C PRO A 192 5.63 -3.53 17.39
N ALA A 193 4.54 -4.14 17.86
CA ALA A 193 3.51 -3.45 18.65
C ALA A 193 4.02 -2.83 19.97
N ASN A 194 5.06 -3.41 20.57
CA ASN A 194 5.69 -2.84 21.76
C ASN A 194 6.37 -1.48 21.49
N ILE A 195 6.67 -1.19 20.23
CA ILE A 195 7.19 0.11 19.76
C ILE A 195 6.04 0.95 19.18
N LEU A 196 5.26 0.41 18.25
CA LEU A 196 4.15 1.13 17.61
C LEU A 196 2.80 0.87 18.29
N HIS A 197 2.63 1.43 19.48
CA HIS A 197 1.33 1.48 20.17
C HIS A 197 0.54 2.75 19.78
N PRO A 198 -0.75 2.89 20.15
CA PRO A 198 -1.62 3.97 19.65
C PRO A 198 -1.04 5.39 19.74
N THR A 199 -0.48 5.76 20.89
CA THR A 199 0.11 7.10 21.08
C THR A 199 1.38 7.34 20.24
N GLU A 200 2.22 6.31 20.04
CA GLU A 200 3.40 6.40 19.17
C GLU A 200 2.97 6.52 17.70
N PHE A 201 1.97 5.75 17.28
CA PHE A 201 1.45 5.86 15.92
C PHE A 201 0.82 7.25 15.67
N ALA A 202 0.05 7.77 16.63
CA ALA A 202 -0.42 9.16 16.56
C ALA A 202 0.74 10.18 16.45
N GLY A 203 1.85 9.94 17.16
CA GLY A 203 3.08 10.71 17.04
C GLY A 203 3.67 10.67 15.63
N ARG A 204 3.74 9.49 15.00
CA ARG A 204 4.23 9.33 13.62
C ARG A 204 3.32 9.99 12.60
N ALA A 205 2.01 9.95 12.80
CA ALA A 205 1.07 10.67 11.93
C ALA A 205 1.25 12.20 12.03
N LYS A 206 1.56 12.74 13.22
CA LYS A 206 1.86 14.18 13.41
C LYS A 206 3.06 14.66 12.61
N GLU A 207 4.00 13.78 12.23
CA GLU A 207 5.13 14.15 11.37
C GLU A 207 4.70 14.65 9.99
N LEU A 208 3.49 14.31 9.52
CA LEU A 208 2.95 14.84 8.28
C LEU A 208 2.68 16.35 8.31
N THR A 209 2.67 16.98 9.49
CA THR A 209 2.64 18.45 9.62
C THR A 209 3.79 19.14 8.90
N LYS A 210 4.95 18.47 8.78
CA LYS A 210 6.11 18.93 8.00
C LYS A 210 5.82 19.06 6.50
N LEU A 211 4.77 18.40 6.02
CA LEU A 211 4.30 18.46 4.63
C LEU A 211 3.11 19.42 4.45
N GLY A 212 2.70 20.13 5.50
CA GLY A 212 1.53 21.02 5.47
C GLY A 212 0.19 20.32 5.76
N VAL A 213 0.20 19.06 6.19
CA VAL A 213 -1.01 18.37 6.66
C VAL A 213 -1.39 18.89 8.05
N LYS A 214 -2.63 19.33 8.24
CA LYS A 214 -3.13 19.64 9.58
C LYS A 214 -3.46 18.34 10.31
N VAL A 215 -2.83 18.09 11.45
CA VAL A 215 -3.03 16.87 12.24
C VAL A 215 -3.65 17.20 13.60
N GLU A 216 -4.79 16.59 13.89
CA GLU A 216 -5.47 16.67 15.19
C GLU A 216 -5.53 15.28 15.82
N VAL A 217 -5.38 15.21 17.14
CA VAL A 217 -5.40 13.94 17.89
C VAL A 217 -6.35 14.07 19.07
N LEU A 218 -7.33 13.18 19.15
CA LEU A 218 -8.25 13.04 20.26
C LEU A 218 -7.82 11.87 21.13
N GLY A 219 -7.56 12.14 22.41
CA GLY A 219 -7.42 11.11 23.43
C GLY A 219 -8.76 10.66 24.00
N GLU A 220 -8.72 9.72 24.93
CA GLU A 220 -9.92 9.04 25.46
C GLU A 220 -10.93 10.01 26.08
N LYS A 221 -10.47 11.01 26.83
CA LYS A 221 -11.35 12.03 27.44
C LYS A 221 -12.13 12.84 26.41
N ALA A 222 -11.54 13.11 25.24
CA ALA A 222 -12.22 13.83 24.18
C ALA A 222 -13.22 12.92 23.46
N MET A 223 -12.83 11.67 23.18
CA MET A 223 -13.70 10.66 22.58
C MET A 223 -14.89 10.31 23.49
N GLN A 224 -14.70 10.27 24.81
CA GLN A 224 -15.77 10.01 25.78
C GLN A 224 -16.84 11.12 25.73
N LYS A 225 -16.43 12.38 25.56
CA LYS A 225 -17.36 13.51 25.41
C LYS A 225 -18.13 13.47 24.10
N LEU A 226 -17.55 12.87 23.07
CA LEU A 226 -18.18 12.64 21.77
C LEU A 226 -19.05 11.37 21.77
N GLY A 227 -19.11 10.62 22.87
CA GLY A 227 -19.92 9.40 22.95
C GLY A 227 -19.36 8.20 22.17
N MET A 228 -18.06 8.18 21.85
CA MET A 228 -17.41 7.12 21.06
C MET A 228 -17.19 5.82 21.86
N GLY A 229 -18.28 5.28 22.42
CA GLY A 229 -18.26 4.12 23.31
C GLY A 229 -17.91 2.81 22.62
N ALA A 230 -18.11 2.70 21.30
CA ALA A 230 -17.73 1.50 20.56
C ALA A 230 -16.21 1.38 20.44
N LEU A 231 -15.52 2.47 20.05
CA LEU A 231 -14.06 2.53 19.98
C LEU A 231 -13.42 2.44 21.38
N LEU A 232 -13.93 3.20 22.34
CA LEU A 232 -13.41 3.20 23.71
C LEU A 232 -13.56 1.83 24.38
N GLY A 233 -14.67 1.13 24.12
CA GLY A 233 -14.90 -0.22 24.62
C GLY A 233 -13.85 -1.22 24.15
N VAL A 234 -13.33 -1.06 22.93
CA VAL A 234 -12.24 -1.93 22.43
C VAL A 234 -10.93 -1.67 23.18
N GLY A 235 -10.57 -0.40 23.37
CA GLY A 235 -9.28 -0.03 23.95
C GLY A 235 -9.19 -0.15 25.47
N GLN A 236 -10.32 -0.22 26.19
CA GLN A 236 -10.35 -0.12 27.66
C GLN A 236 -9.57 -1.22 28.40
N GLY A 237 -9.27 -2.35 27.74
CA GLY A 237 -8.46 -3.43 28.29
C GLY A 237 -6.94 -3.19 28.19
N SER A 238 -6.49 -2.20 27.43
CA SER A 238 -5.06 -1.88 27.33
C SER A 238 -4.67 -0.74 28.28
N VAL A 239 -3.43 -0.81 28.76
CA VAL A 239 -2.77 0.31 29.46
C VAL A 239 -2.32 1.43 28.50
N ARG A 240 -2.41 1.20 27.19
CA ARG A 240 -2.05 2.17 26.15
C ARG A 240 -3.30 2.92 25.70
N GLU A 241 -3.33 4.22 25.98
CA GLU A 241 -4.47 5.09 25.68
C GLU A 241 -4.87 5.05 24.19
N SER A 242 -6.16 4.86 23.93
CA SER A 242 -6.75 4.92 22.60
C SER A 242 -6.68 6.32 22.01
N GLN A 243 -6.49 6.44 20.68
CA GLN A 243 -6.40 7.72 20.00
C GLN A 243 -7.25 7.73 18.72
N LEU A 244 -7.92 8.84 18.43
CA LEU A 244 -8.44 9.12 17.09
C LEU A 244 -7.61 10.22 16.46
N VAL A 245 -7.02 9.95 15.29
CA VAL A 245 -6.17 10.91 14.60
C VAL A 245 -6.85 11.37 13.32
N THR A 246 -6.91 12.68 13.11
CA THR A 246 -7.37 13.29 11.87
C THR A 246 -6.19 13.96 11.16
N MET A 247 -6.03 13.68 9.86
CA MET A 247 -5.05 14.27 8.96
C MET A 247 -5.78 14.99 7.84
N GLN A 248 -5.58 16.30 7.67
CA GLN A 248 -6.30 17.12 6.70
C GLN A 248 -5.31 17.75 5.71
N TRP A 249 -5.47 17.43 4.42
CA TRP A 249 -4.78 18.06 3.31
C TRP A 249 -5.79 18.86 2.49
N MET A 250 -5.66 20.18 2.47
CA MET A 250 -6.61 21.08 1.78
C MET A 250 -5.94 21.71 0.55
N GLY A 251 -5.63 20.86 -0.44
CA GLY A 251 -4.94 21.25 -1.67
C GLY A 251 -5.87 21.58 -2.85
N GLY A 252 -7.17 21.34 -2.71
CA GLY A 252 -8.19 21.64 -3.72
C GLY A 252 -8.73 23.06 -3.60
N GLU A 253 -9.88 23.32 -4.23
CA GLU A 253 -10.51 24.63 -4.13
C GLU A 253 -11.07 24.86 -2.72
N LYS A 254 -11.02 26.11 -2.26
CA LYS A 254 -11.49 26.48 -0.93
C LYS A 254 -13.00 26.28 -0.84
N GLY A 255 -13.43 25.46 0.13
CA GLY A 255 -14.85 25.20 0.39
C GLY A 255 -15.39 23.96 -0.31
N GLU A 256 -14.62 23.30 -1.17
CA GLU A 256 -15.01 22.00 -1.70
C GLU A 256 -15.00 20.93 -0.60
N ALA A 257 -16.05 20.11 -0.57
CA ALA A 257 -16.13 18.95 0.30
C ALA A 257 -14.94 18.00 0.03
N PRO A 258 -14.28 17.48 1.08
CA PRO A 258 -13.13 16.61 0.91
C PRO A 258 -13.54 15.20 0.47
N VAL A 259 -12.59 14.46 -0.06
CA VAL A 259 -12.65 12.99 -0.10
C VAL A 259 -12.10 12.43 1.22
N ALA A 260 -12.72 11.39 1.77
CA ALA A 260 -12.35 10.89 3.09
C ALA A 260 -11.88 9.43 3.07
N PHE A 261 -10.83 9.14 3.84
CA PHE A 261 -10.26 7.82 4.01
C PHE A 261 -10.18 7.46 5.50
N VAL A 262 -10.75 6.32 5.88
CA VAL A 262 -10.84 5.88 7.28
C VAL A 262 -10.05 4.59 7.49
N GLY A 263 -9.19 4.52 8.49
CA GLY A 263 -8.29 3.37 8.68
C GLY A 263 -8.48 2.67 10.02
N LYS A 264 -8.68 1.35 10.00
CA LYS A 264 -8.57 0.50 11.20
C LYS A 264 -7.13 0.53 11.70
N GLY A 265 -6.94 0.93 12.95
CA GLY A 265 -5.64 1.09 13.59
C GLY A 265 -5.48 0.26 14.86
N VAL A 266 -5.87 -1.01 14.84
CA VAL A 266 -5.63 -1.91 15.98
C VAL A 266 -4.14 -2.26 16.00
N CYS A 267 -3.38 -1.61 16.88
CA CYS A 267 -1.92 -1.68 16.92
C CYS A 267 -1.41 -3.07 17.34
N PHE A 268 -2.21 -3.79 18.12
CA PHE A 268 -2.09 -5.21 18.37
C PHE A 268 -3.45 -5.79 18.72
N ASP A 269 -3.74 -6.98 18.20
CA ASP A 269 -5.01 -7.65 18.40
C ASP A 269 -4.82 -9.03 19.02
N THR A 270 -5.12 -9.14 20.30
CA THR A 270 -5.18 -10.43 21.00
C THR A 270 -6.54 -11.12 20.82
N GLY A 271 -7.55 -10.41 20.34
CA GLY A 271 -8.97 -10.76 20.41
C GLY A 271 -9.67 -10.36 21.72
N GLY A 272 -8.94 -9.79 22.68
CA GLY A 272 -9.47 -9.42 23.99
C GLY A 272 -9.87 -10.65 24.81
N ILE A 273 -11.05 -10.62 25.43
CA ILE A 273 -11.58 -11.77 26.19
C ILE A 273 -11.87 -12.97 25.28
N SER A 274 -12.25 -12.73 24.02
CA SER A 274 -12.39 -13.73 22.96
C SER A 274 -11.01 -14.06 22.37
N LEU A 275 -10.10 -14.50 23.23
CA LEU A 275 -8.66 -14.59 22.95
C LEU A 275 -8.35 -15.49 21.74
N LYS A 276 -7.52 -14.98 20.81
CA LYS A 276 -7.00 -15.74 19.67
C LYS A 276 -6.10 -16.89 20.14
N PRO A 277 -5.96 -17.97 19.36
CA PRO A 277 -4.91 -18.96 19.56
C PRO A 277 -3.52 -18.32 19.48
N GLY A 278 -2.54 -18.89 20.18
CA GLY A 278 -1.18 -18.33 20.20
C GLY A 278 -0.44 -18.40 18.85
N ALA A 279 -0.76 -19.36 17.99
CA ALA A 279 -0.11 -19.51 16.69
C ALA A 279 -0.56 -18.42 15.71
N GLY A 280 0.40 -17.62 15.21
CA GLY A 280 0.12 -16.53 14.27
C GLY A 280 -0.31 -15.23 14.95
N MET A 281 -0.44 -15.20 16.28
CA MET A 281 -0.79 -13.97 17.02
C MET A 281 0.30 -12.90 16.88
N GLU A 282 1.56 -13.28 16.64
CA GLU A 282 2.67 -12.35 16.39
C GLU A 282 2.46 -11.47 15.14
N ASP A 283 1.66 -11.95 14.17
CA ASP A 283 1.32 -11.21 12.96
C ASP A 283 0.25 -10.13 13.24
N MET A 284 -0.44 -10.17 14.38
CA MET A 284 -1.49 -9.19 14.74
C MET A 284 -0.95 -7.79 15.02
N LYS A 285 0.37 -7.59 15.02
CA LYS A 285 0.97 -6.25 14.91
C LYS A 285 0.61 -5.54 13.59
N GLY A 286 0.23 -6.29 12.56
CA GLY A 286 -0.15 -5.76 11.25
C GLY A 286 -1.62 -5.40 11.15
N ASP A 287 -2.39 -5.57 12.23
CA ASP A 287 -3.84 -5.34 12.26
C ASP A 287 -4.24 -3.84 12.25
N MET A 288 -3.22 -2.99 12.15
CA MET A 288 -3.28 -1.55 11.90
C MET A 288 -2.98 -1.20 10.42
N GLY A 289 -3.00 -2.19 9.52
CA GLY A 289 -2.69 -2.00 8.10
C GLY A 289 -3.57 -0.98 7.39
N GLY A 290 -4.83 -0.86 7.81
CA GLY A 290 -5.76 0.16 7.31
C GLY A 290 -5.30 1.58 7.64
N ALA A 291 -5.00 1.83 8.92
CA ALA A 291 -4.45 3.10 9.38
C ALA A 291 -3.08 3.40 8.76
N ALA A 292 -2.23 2.39 8.54
CA ALA A 292 -0.95 2.55 7.85
C ALA A 292 -1.14 3.01 6.41
N CYS A 293 -2.08 2.41 5.68
CA CYS A 293 -2.42 2.80 4.32
C CYS A 293 -2.93 4.25 4.28
N VAL A 294 -3.88 4.62 5.14
CA VAL A 294 -4.42 5.99 5.20
C VAL A 294 -3.31 7.00 5.50
N THR A 295 -2.43 6.71 6.46
CA THR A 295 -1.28 7.58 6.77
C THR A 295 -0.31 7.71 5.58
N GLY A 296 -0.01 6.60 4.90
CA GLY A 296 0.83 6.57 3.70
C GLY A 296 0.22 7.33 2.51
N LEU A 297 -1.11 7.23 2.34
CA LEU A 297 -1.86 7.99 1.34
C LEU A 297 -1.81 9.49 1.64
N MET A 298 -2.11 9.90 2.87
CA MET A 298 -2.06 11.32 3.25
C MET A 298 -0.66 11.90 3.07
N HIS A 299 0.39 11.13 3.37
CA HIS A 299 1.75 11.48 3.02
C HIS A 299 1.92 11.69 1.51
N ALA A 300 1.49 10.72 0.69
CA ALA A 300 1.64 10.78 -0.77
C ALA A 300 0.93 12.00 -1.38
N LEU A 301 -0.33 12.24 -0.99
CA LEU A 301 -1.14 13.38 -1.46
C LEU A 301 -0.47 14.72 -1.12
N ALA A 302 -0.09 14.91 0.15
CA ALA A 302 0.55 16.15 0.59
C ALA A 302 1.94 16.35 -0.04
N ALA A 303 2.77 15.31 -0.06
CA ALA A 303 4.14 15.38 -0.55
C ALA A 303 4.21 15.66 -2.07
N ARG A 304 3.24 15.18 -2.85
CA ARG A 304 3.11 15.50 -4.28
C ARG A 304 2.30 16.77 -4.55
N LYS A 305 1.78 17.42 -3.51
CA LYS A 305 0.91 18.60 -3.59
C LYS A 305 -0.33 18.36 -4.45
N ALA A 306 -1.06 17.28 -4.15
CA ALA A 306 -2.26 16.92 -4.89
C ALA A 306 -3.31 18.05 -4.86
N PRO A 307 -3.89 18.45 -6.00
CA PRO A 307 -4.91 19.49 -6.07
C PRO A 307 -6.29 18.95 -5.64
N VAL A 308 -6.38 18.47 -4.39
CA VAL A 308 -7.61 17.90 -3.81
C VAL A 308 -7.71 18.22 -2.32
N ASN A 309 -8.94 18.38 -1.82
CA ASN A 309 -9.22 18.37 -0.39
C ASN A 309 -9.40 16.91 0.06
N ALA A 310 -8.54 16.43 0.95
CA ALA A 310 -8.54 15.06 1.44
C ALA A 310 -8.41 15.01 2.96
N VAL A 311 -9.17 14.11 3.58
CA VAL A 311 -9.11 13.85 5.02
C VAL A 311 -8.83 12.37 5.27
N GLY A 312 -7.85 12.10 6.12
CA GLY A 312 -7.58 10.77 6.66
C GLY A 312 -7.95 10.71 8.13
N VAL A 313 -8.78 9.74 8.53
CA VAL A 313 -9.12 9.49 9.95
C VAL A 313 -8.69 8.08 10.32
N ILE A 314 -7.96 7.92 11.42
CA ILE A 314 -7.52 6.60 11.88
C ILE A 314 -7.90 6.41 13.36
N GLY A 315 -8.57 5.30 13.65
CA GLY A 315 -8.91 4.88 15.01
C GLY A 315 -7.83 3.94 15.54
N LEU A 316 -7.05 4.42 16.50
CA LEU A 316 -5.89 3.74 17.05
C LEU A 316 -6.21 3.15 18.43
N VAL A 317 -6.17 1.84 18.55
CA VAL A 317 -6.43 1.12 19.81
C VAL A 317 -5.46 -0.04 19.95
N GLU A 318 -5.43 -0.68 21.13
CA GLU A 318 -4.78 -1.97 21.35
C GLU A 318 -5.81 -2.87 22.04
N ASN A 319 -6.14 -4.02 21.43
CA ASN A 319 -7.17 -4.92 21.94
C ASN A 319 -6.52 -5.99 22.83
N MET A 320 -6.71 -5.88 24.14
CA MET A 320 -6.01 -6.69 25.16
C MET A 320 -6.99 -7.34 26.14
N PRO A 321 -6.76 -8.60 26.58
CA PRO A 321 -7.46 -9.13 27.73
C PRO A 321 -6.96 -8.45 29.01
N ASP A 322 -7.89 -8.03 29.85
CA ASP A 322 -7.63 -7.47 31.17
C ASP A 322 -8.88 -7.64 32.05
N ALA A 323 -8.76 -7.44 33.36
CA ALA A 323 -9.91 -7.42 34.27
C ALA A 323 -10.94 -6.33 33.91
N GLY A 324 -10.51 -5.22 33.30
CA GLY A 324 -11.37 -4.15 32.80
C GLY A 324 -11.78 -4.27 31.33
N ALA A 325 -11.34 -5.31 30.61
CA ALA A 325 -11.61 -5.44 29.18
C ALA A 325 -13.11 -5.66 28.89
N GLN A 326 -13.53 -5.24 27.70
CA GLN A 326 -14.87 -5.52 27.18
C GLN A 326 -15.08 -7.03 27.05
N ARG A 327 -16.31 -7.49 27.29
CA ARG A 327 -16.67 -8.91 27.35
C ARG A 327 -17.77 -9.25 26.35
N PRO A 328 -17.83 -10.51 25.88
CA PRO A 328 -19.01 -11.03 25.20
C PRO A 328 -20.29 -10.82 26.03
N GLY A 329 -21.31 -10.22 25.42
CA GLY A 329 -22.59 -9.85 26.04
C GLY A 329 -22.68 -8.41 26.53
N ASP A 330 -21.56 -7.66 26.58
CA ASP A 330 -21.64 -6.23 26.87
C ASP A 330 -22.39 -5.49 25.73
N ILE A 331 -23.16 -4.47 26.10
CA ILE A 331 -23.79 -3.54 25.15
C ILE A 331 -23.09 -2.19 25.27
N VAL A 332 -22.57 -1.70 24.15
CA VAL A 332 -21.96 -0.36 24.06
C VAL A 332 -22.84 0.58 23.24
N THR A 333 -22.76 1.87 23.53
CA THR A 333 -23.39 2.92 22.73
C THR A 333 -22.32 3.56 21.85
N ALA A 334 -22.54 3.52 20.54
CA ALA A 334 -21.72 4.23 19.55
C ALA A 334 -22.04 5.74 19.56
N ALA A 335 -21.19 6.53 18.94
CA ALA A 335 -21.29 7.99 18.94
C ALA A 335 -22.53 8.54 18.23
N ASP A 336 -23.11 7.78 17.30
CA ASP A 336 -24.38 8.11 16.65
C ASP A 336 -25.62 7.74 17.50
N GLY A 337 -25.40 7.18 18.69
CA GLY A 337 -26.44 6.76 19.62
C GLY A 337 -26.93 5.32 19.44
N GLN A 338 -26.52 4.62 18.37
CA GLN A 338 -26.88 3.21 18.18
C GLN A 338 -26.22 2.32 19.25
N THR A 339 -26.94 1.29 19.68
CA THR A 339 -26.45 0.29 20.64
C THR A 339 -25.96 -0.97 19.95
N ILE A 340 -24.80 -1.48 20.39
CA ILE A 340 -24.14 -2.65 19.81
C ILE A 340 -23.92 -3.69 20.91
N GLU A 341 -24.56 -4.85 20.75
CA GLU A 341 -24.25 -6.04 21.53
C GLU A 341 -22.94 -6.68 21.03
N VAL A 342 -21.93 -6.68 21.89
CA VAL A 342 -20.62 -7.26 21.58
C VAL A 342 -20.67 -8.74 21.85
N ILE A 343 -20.79 -9.55 20.81
CA ILE A 343 -20.85 -11.01 20.91
C ILE A 343 -19.45 -11.62 20.89
N ASN A 344 -18.54 -11.00 20.16
CA ASN A 344 -17.16 -11.45 20.04
C ASN A 344 -16.22 -10.23 20.05
N THR A 345 -15.30 -10.20 21.01
CA THR A 345 -14.35 -9.09 21.20
C THR A 345 -13.16 -9.16 20.23
N ASP A 346 -13.06 -10.23 19.43
CA ASP A 346 -12.17 -10.40 18.28
C ASP A 346 -12.78 -9.85 16.96
N ALA A 347 -13.96 -9.24 17.07
CA ALA A 347 -14.58 -8.47 16.01
C ALA A 347 -14.59 -6.98 16.39
N GLU A 348 -13.44 -6.51 16.87
CA GLU A 348 -13.18 -5.18 17.42
C GLU A 348 -12.99 -4.11 16.34
N GLY A 349 -12.35 -4.45 15.22
CA GLY A 349 -11.97 -3.48 14.19
C GLY A 349 -13.17 -2.71 13.64
N ARG A 350 -14.33 -3.36 13.54
CA ARG A 350 -15.58 -2.71 13.09
C ARG A 350 -16.17 -1.78 14.16
N LEU A 351 -15.96 -2.06 15.45
CA LEU A 351 -16.39 -1.16 16.54
C LEU A 351 -15.55 0.12 16.53
N VAL A 352 -14.24 0.00 16.31
CA VAL A 352 -13.33 1.14 16.13
C VAL A 352 -13.77 1.98 14.92
N LEU A 353 -14.06 1.32 13.80
CA LEU A 353 -14.48 1.99 12.57
C LEU A 353 -15.88 2.60 12.66
N ALA A 354 -16.82 2.05 13.43
CA ALA A 354 -18.15 2.62 13.60
C ALA A 354 -18.07 4.08 14.05
N ASP A 355 -17.37 4.32 15.16
CA ASP A 355 -17.21 5.67 15.68
C ASP A 355 -16.31 6.54 14.79
N ALA A 356 -15.29 5.96 14.15
CA ALA A 356 -14.43 6.71 13.24
C ALA A 356 -15.15 7.14 11.95
N LEU A 357 -16.01 6.30 11.38
CA LEU A 357 -16.87 6.60 10.23
C LEU A 357 -17.88 7.68 10.59
N TRP A 358 -18.59 7.51 11.71
CA TRP A 358 -19.50 8.53 12.24
C TRP A 358 -18.80 9.88 12.42
N TYR A 359 -17.64 9.90 13.09
CA TYR A 359 -16.91 11.15 13.31
C TYR A 359 -16.47 11.79 11.98
N THR A 360 -16.11 10.97 11.00
CA THR A 360 -15.67 11.45 9.69
C THR A 360 -16.82 12.10 8.93
N GLN A 361 -18.00 11.49 8.91
CA GLN A 361 -19.17 12.08 8.24
C GLN A 361 -19.64 13.36 8.93
N ASP A 362 -19.71 13.38 10.26
CA ASP A 362 -20.30 14.48 11.03
C ASP A 362 -19.40 15.71 10.98
N LYS A 363 -18.08 15.51 11.11
CA LYS A 363 -17.13 16.61 11.16
C LYS A 363 -16.77 17.19 9.79
N PHE A 364 -16.78 16.39 8.73
CA PHE A 364 -16.21 16.79 7.44
C PHE A 364 -17.18 16.80 6.26
N ASP A 365 -18.36 16.19 6.38
CA ASP A 365 -19.35 16.04 5.31
C ASP A 365 -18.72 15.73 3.93
N PRO A 366 -18.00 14.60 3.80
CA PRO A 366 -17.16 14.34 2.63
C PRO A 366 -17.99 13.93 1.40
N LYS A 367 -17.42 14.17 0.20
CA LYS A 367 -17.98 13.70 -1.10
C LYS A 367 -18.24 12.19 -1.09
N PHE A 368 -17.34 11.43 -0.45
CA PHE A 368 -17.46 10.01 -0.17
C PHE A 368 -16.52 9.62 0.98
N MET A 369 -16.74 8.44 1.56
CA MET A 369 -15.83 7.81 2.52
C MET A 369 -15.32 6.46 1.99
N ILE A 370 -14.03 6.19 2.13
CA ILE A 370 -13.48 4.84 1.93
C ILE A 370 -12.82 4.40 3.22
N ASP A 371 -13.29 3.32 3.82
CA ASP A 371 -12.57 2.69 4.92
C ASP A 371 -11.72 1.49 4.47
N LEU A 372 -10.57 1.33 5.11
CA LEU A 372 -9.66 0.20 4.91
C LEU A 372 -9.38 -0.49 6.23
N ALA A 373 -9.49 -1.82 6.21
CA ALA A 373 -9.28 -2.60 7.41
C ALA A 373 -8.83 -4.02 7.13
N THR A 374 -7.93 -4.53 7.96
CA THR A 374 -7.64 -5.96 8.10
C THR A 374 -8.77 -6.57 8.92
N LEU A 375 -9.95 -6.74 8.31
CA LEU A 375 -11.18 -6.85 9.08
C LEU A 375 -11.62 -8.28 9.33
N THR A 376 -11.49 -9.17 8.34
CA THR A 376 -12.04 -10.52 8.47
C THR A 376 -11.10 -11.61 7.96
N GLY A 377 -10.98 -12.70 8.71
CA GLY A 377 -10.40 -13.94 8.18
C GLY A 377 -11.20 -14.51 7.00
N ALA A 378 -12.51 -14.23 6.97
CA ALA A 378 -13.41 -14.69 5.91
C ALA A 378 -13.04 -14.13 4.52
N ILE A 379 -12.47 -12.92 4.41
CA ILE A 379 -12.09 -12.39 3.09
C ILE A 379 -10.88 -13.13 2.53
N MET A 380 -9.95 -13.54 3.38
CA MET A 380 -8.79 -14.32 2.97
C MET A 380 -9.20 -15.71 2.48
N VAL A 381 -10.22 -16.32 3.10
CA VAL A 381 -10.80 -17.58 2.60
C VAL A 381 -11.47 -17.39 1.24
N ALA A 382 -12.13 -16.26 1.00
CA ALA A 382 -12.85 -15.99 -0.24
C ALA A 382 -11.94 -15.59 -1.42
N LEU A 383 -10.96 -14.72 -1.18
CA LEU A 383 -10.17 -14.07 -2.23
C LEU A 383 -8.66 -14.38 -2.16
N GLY A 384 -8.21 -15.12 -1.15
CA GLY A 384 -6.80 -15.36 -0.89
C GLY A 384 -6.07 -14.06 -0.56
N GLN A 385 -4.91 -13.86 -1.18
CA GLN A 385 -4.02 -12.71 -0.96
C GLN A 385 -3.79 -11.89 -2.24
N GLU A 386 -4.57 -12.16 -3.28
CA GLU A 386 -4.41 -11.54 -4.61
C GLU A 386 -5.34 -10.34 -4.84
N TYR A 387 -6.51 -10.34 -4.18
CA TYR A 387 -7.53 -9.31 -4.26
C TYR A 387 -7.92 -8.87 -2.84
N ALA A 388 -8.12 -7.58 -2.63
CA ALA A 388 -8.85 -7.10 -1.45
C ALA A 388 -10.37 -7.18 -1.68
N GLY A 389 -11.13 -7.37 -0.60
CA GLY A 389 -12.58 -7.39 -0.66
C GLY A 389 -13.16 -5.99 -0.75
N LEU A 390 -14.01 -5.72 -1.74
CA LEU A 390 -14.70 -4.43 -1.90
C LEU A 390 -16.19 -4.59 -1.60
N PHE A 391 -16.70 -3.72 -0.75
CA PHE A 391 -18.12 -3.58 -0.41
C PHE A 391 -18.49 -2.11 -0.54
N SER A 392 -19.69 -1.79 -1.01
CA SER A 392 -20.05 -0.39 -1.28
C SER A 392 -21.55 -0.23 -1.47
N ASN A 393 -22.06 0.91 -1.00
CA ASN A 393 -23.42 1.39 -1.27
C ASN A 393 -23.51 2.25 -2.55
N ASN A 394 -22.38 2.44 -3.26
CA ASN A 394 -22.27 3.29 -4.44
C ASN A 394 -21.57 2.54 -5.58
N ASP A 395 -22.30 2.34 -6.69
CA ASP A 395 -21.82 1.59 -7.85
C ASP A 395 -20.70 2.30 -8.61
N GLU A 396 -20.80 3.61 -8.77
CA GLU A 396 -19.80 4.42 -9.46
C GLU A 396 -18.44 4.36 -8.73
N LEU A 397 -18.44 4.59 -7.42
CA LEU A 397 -17.23 4.51 -6.58
C LEU A 397 -16.59 3.11 -6.65
N SER A 398 -17.42 2.06 -6.72
CA SER A 398 -16.94 0.68 -6.82
C SER A 398 -16.21 0.43 -8.15
N GLU A 399 -16.77 0.94 -9.25
CA GLU A 399 -16.19 0.79 -10.58
C GLU A 399 -14.90 1.59 -10.71
N GLN A 400 -14.88 2.83 -10.19
CA GLN A 400 -13.68 3.66 -10.16
C GLN A 400 -12.54 3.01 -9.36
N LEU A 401 -12.85 2.41 -8.20
CA LEU A 401 -11.89 1.64 -7.41
C LEU A 401 -11.37 0.41 -8.17
N THR A 402 -12.25 -0.33 -8.85
CA THR A 402 -11.89 -1.51 -9.62
C THR A 402 -10.95 -1.15 -10.77
N THR A 403 -11.30 -0.14 -11.56
CA THR A 403 -10.50 0.35 -12.68
C THR A 403 -9.15 0.91 -12.20
N SER A 404 -9.16 1.73 -11.15
CA SER A 404 -7.94 2.27 -10.53
C SER A 404 -7.01 1.15 -10.06
N GLY A 405 -7.54 0.16 -9.35
CA GLY A 405 -6.80 -0.98 -8.82
C GLY A 405 -6.17 -1.86 -9.89
N LEU A 406 -6.90 -2.12 -10.97
CA LEU A 406 -6.36 -2.84 -12.13
C LEU A 406 -5.19 -2.09 -12.78
N SER A 407 -5.28 -0.76 -12.88
CA SER A 407 -4.24 0.05 -13.53
C SER A 407 -2.90 0.09 -12.77
N VAL A 408 -2.95 -0.02 -11.43
CA VAL A 408 -1.75 -0.04 -10.57
C VAL A 408 -1.41 -1.41 -10.00
N ASN A 409 -2.16 -2.45 -10.39
CA ASN A 409 -2.03 -3.82 -9.87
C ASN A 409 -2.20 -3.92 -8.34
N GLU A 410 -3.13 -3.15 -7.77
CA GLU A 410 -3.66 -3.29 -6.41
C GLU A 410 -5.16 -3.61 -6.52
N LYS A 411 -5.43 -4.88 -6.83
CA LYS A 411 -6.74 -5.34 -7.31
C LYS A 411 -7.76 -5.44 -6.16
N VAL A 412 -8.99 -5.03 -6.43
CA VAL A 412 -10.15 -5.20 -5.55
C VAL A 412 -11.19 -6.08 -6.23
N TRP A 413 -11.99 -6.81 -5.46
CA TRP A 413 -13.10 -7.59 -5.98
C TRP A 413 -14.38 -7.28 -5.21
N ARG A 414 -15.43 -6.85 -5.92
CA ARG A 414 -16.69 -6.46 -5.29
C ARG A 414 -17.47 -7.69 -4.84
N LEU A 415 -17.86 -7.69 -3.56
CA LEU A 415 -18.78 -8.67 -2.97
C LEU A 415 -20.17 -8.04 -2.77
N PRO A 416 -21.24 -8.87 -2.73
CA PRO A 416 -22.59 -8.37 -2.61
C PRO A 416 -22.86 -7.81 -1.20
N MET A 417 -23.82 -6.89 -1.14
CA MET A 417 -24.48 -6.43 0.08
C MET A 417 -26.00 -6.54 -0.11
N GLY A 418 -26.77 -6.49 0.98
CA GLY A 418 -28.24 -6.51 0.90
C GLY A 418 -28.93 -6.90 2.21
N GLU A 419 -30.22 -6.56 2.28
CA GLU A 419 -31.08 -6.71 3.46
C GLU A 419 -31.00 -8.10 4.15
N PRO A 420 -30.95 -9.25 3.44
CA PRO A 420 -30.82 -10.54 4.09
C PRO A 420 -29.55 -10.70 4.93
N TYR A 421 -28.44 -10.08 4.52
CA TYR A 421 -27.18 -10.07 5.28
C TYR A 421 -27.23 -9.09 6.46
N ASP A 422 -27.90 -7.94 6.28
CA ASP A 422 -28.08 -6.97 7.35
C ASP A 422 -28.93 -7.56 8.51
N LYS A 423 -29.98 -8.33 8.19
CA LYS A 423 -30.78 -9.04 9.21
C LYS A 423 -29.97 -10.04 10.03
N MET A 424 -28.83 -10.53 9.54
CA MET A 424 -27.97 -11.47 10.28
C MET A 424 -27.31 -10.84 11.50
N ILE A 425 -27.15 -9.50 11.51
CA ILE A 425 -26.56 -8.74 12.62
C ILE A 425 -27.61 -8.12 13.54
N ASN A 426 -28.89 -8.49 13.42
CA ASN A 426 -29.91 -8.08 14.38
C ASN A 426 -29.62 -8.69 15.77
N SER A 427 -29.78 -7.87 16.80
CA SER A 427 -29.72 -8.29 18.20
C SER A 427 -31.15 -8.37 18.79
N LYS A 428 -31.29 -9.12 19.89
CA LYS A 428 -32.50 -9.14 20.71
C LYS A 428 -32.49 -8.07 21.80
N PHE A 429 -31.31 -7.53 22.12
CA PHE A 429 -31.07 -6.69 23.29
C PHE A 429 -30.52 -5.30 22.96
N ALA A 430 -30.01 -5.12 21.73
CA ALA A 430 -29.48 -3.87 21.21
C ALA A 430 -29.95 -3.65 19.76
N ASP A 431 -29.63 -2.50 19.16
CA ASP A 431 -29.98 -2.19 17.77
C ASP A 431 -29.29 -3.14 16.77
N MET A 432 -28.10 -3.62 17.14
CA MET A 432 -27.36 -4.65 16.40
C MET A 432 -26.42 -5.45 17.29
N LYS A 433 -25.90 -6.55 16.77
CA LYS A 433 -24.74 -7.26 17.33
C LYS A 433 -23.54 -7.12 16.40
N ASN A 434 -22.34 -7.13 16.96
CA ASN A 434 -21.12 -6.87 16.18
C ASN A 434 -20.72 -8.03 15.24
N VAL A 435 -21.33 -9.21 15.34
CA VAL A 435 -21.05 -10.34 14.43
C VAL A 435 -22.33 -10.96 13.87
N GLY A 436 -22.25 -11.38 12.61
CA GLY A 436 -23.27 -12.22 11.96
C GLY A 436 -23.06 -13.71 12.22
N SER A 437 -23.59 -14.54 11.33
CA SER A 437 -23.30 -15.98 11.34
C SER A 437 -21.86 -16.28 10.88
N ARG A 438 -21.41 -17.53 11.01
CA ARG A 438 -20.12 -17.97 10.45
C ARG A 438 -20.04 -17.83 8.92
N TYR A 439 -21.18 -17.80 8.23
CA TYR A 439 -21.27 -17.64 6.79
C TYR A 439 -21.45 -16.18 6.41
N GLY A 440 -20.77 -15.74 5.35
CA GLY A 440 -20.83 -14.34 4.91
C GLY A 440 -20.18 -13.36 5.89
N GLY A 441 -19.15 -13.80 6.64
CA GLY A 441 -18.50 -12.98 7.68
C GLY A 441 -18.03 -11.61 7.19
N SER A 442 -17.42 -11.53 6.00
CA SER A 442 -17.01 -10.25 5.40
C SER A 442 -18.19 -9.38 4.98
N ILE A 443 -19.26 -9.99 4.44
CA ILE A 443 -20.47 -9.25 4.03
C ILE A 443 -21.17 -8.66 5.26
N THR A 444 -21.34 -9.45 6.32
CA THR A 444 -21.98 -8.97 7.56
C THR A 444 -21.13 -7.94 8.30
N ALA A 445 -19.81 -8.01 8.20
CA ALA A 445 -18.91 -6.95 8.69
C ALA A 445 -19.11 -5.64 7.91
N ALA A 446 -19.19 -5.71 6.59
CA ALA A 446 -19.48 -4.53 5.77
C ALA A 446 -20.87 -3.95 6.04
N GLN A 447 -21.89 -4.81 6.25
CA GLN A 447 -23.23 -4.35 6.64
C GLN A 447 -23.24 -3.62 7.98
N PHE A 448 -22.48 -4.13 8.95
CA PHE A 448 -22.28 -3.44 10.22
C PHE A 448 -21.71 -2.03 10.01
N LEU A 449 -20.65 -1.89 9.21
CA LEU A 449 -20.02 -0.59 8.93
C LEU A 449 -20.96 0.38 8.20
N GLN A 450 -21.77 -0.11 7.24
CA GLN A 450 -22.71 0.71 6.50
C GLN A 450 -23.74 1.42 7.40
N ARG A 451 -24.03 0.89 8.60
CA ARG A 451 -24.95 1.56 9.54
C ARG A 451 -24.40 2.87 10.12
N PHE A 452 -23.10 3.14 9.97
CA PHE A 452 -22.42 4.32 10.51
C PHE A 452 -22.00 5.35 9.44
N VAL A 453 -22.51 5.21 8.20
CA VAL A 453 -22.16 6.12 7.08
C VAL A 453 -23.28 7.09 6.68
N ASP A 454 -24.45 7.02 7.34
CA ASP A 454 -25.59 7.94 7.15
C ASP A 454 -25.95 8.16 5.67
N GLY A 455 -25.99 7.06 4.90
CA GLY A 455 -26.35 7.08 3.48
C GLY A 455 -25.34 7.75 2.54
N ARG A 456 -24.24 8.33 3.05
CA ARG A 456 -23.19 8.94 2.21
C ARG A 456 -22.56 7.90 1.29
N PRO A 457 -22.08 8.29 0.09
CA PRO A 457 -21.32 7.41 -0.78
C PRO A 457 -20.14 6.81 -0.04
N TRP A 458 -20.08 5.48 0.02
CA TRP A 458 -19.14 4.78 0.86
C TRP A 458 -18.68 3.46 0.24
N ALA A 459 -17.40 3.15 0.42
CA ALA A 459 -16.85 1.83 0.17
C ALA A 459 -15.98 1.34 1.35
N HIS A 460 -16.10 0.06 1.65
CA HIS A 460 -15.20 -0.67 2.54
C HIS A 460 -14.27 -1.57 1.74
N ILE A 461 -12.98 -1.50 2.06
CA ILE A 461 -11.94 -2.35 1.50
C ILE A 461 -11.36 -3.25 2.61
N ASP A 462 -11.73 -4.53 2.61
CA ASP A 462 -11.15 -5.53 3.50
C ASP A 462 -9.80 -6.00 2.93
N ILE A 463 -8.73 -5.53 3.57
CA ILE A 463 -7.33 -5.73 3.18
C ILE A 463 -6.63 -6.80 4.03
N ALA A 464 -7.36 -7.65 4.76
CA ALA A 464 -6.75 -8.69 5.60
C ALA A 464 -5.74 -9.57 4.84
N GLY A 465 -6.05 -9.94 3.60
CA GLY A 465 -5.16 -10.74 2.74
C GLY A 465 -4.04 -9.96 2.05
N THR A 466 -4.13 -8.63 1.97
CA THR A 466 -3.26 -7.80 1.12
C THR A 466 -2.43 -6.78 1.88
N ALA A 467 -2.71 -6.48 3.15
CA ALA A 467 -1.96 -5.51 3.95
C ALA A 467 -0.65 -6.08 4.50
N MET A 468 -0.71 -7.33 4.95
CA MET A 468 0.39 -8.07 5.59
C MET A 468 0.51 -9.48 5.03
N ASN A 469 1.70 -10.06 5.18
CA ASN A 469 2.05 -11.39 4.67
C ASN A 469 1.72 -11.61 3.17
N SER A 470 1.65 -10.53 2.39
CA SER A 470 1.25 -10.61 0.98
C SER A 470 2.32 -11.29 0.12
N PRO A 471 1.94 -11.98 -0.97
CA PRO A 471 2.89 -12.62 -1.86
C PRO A 471 3.99 -11.66 -2.33
N ALA A 472 5.23 -12.15 -2.32
CA ALA A 472 6.35 -11.39 -2.86
C ALA A 472 6.13 -11.10 -4.35
N SER A 473 6.40 -9.87 -4.75
CA SER A 473 6.29 -9.40 -6.13
C SER A 473 7.59 -8.73 -6.58
N ALA A 474 7.62 -8.31 -7.85
CA ALA A 474 8.74 -7.55 -8.38
C ALA A 474 9.01 -6.26 -7.60
N ILE A 475 8.00 -5.64 -6.99
CA ILE A 475 8.09 -4.34 -6.32
C ILE A 475 7.94 -4.42 -4.78
N ASN A 476 7.67 -5.61 -4.24
CA ASN A 476 7.58 -5.82 -2.79
C ASN A 476 8.10 -7.19 -2.36
N THR A 477 8.97 -7.22 -1.35
CA THR A 477 9.36 -8.44 -0.60
C THR A 477 9.23 -8.25 0.91
N SER A 478 8.65 -7.14 1.34
CA SER A 478 8.38 -6.86 2.75
C SER A 478 7.11 -7.59 3.18
N TRP A 479 7.05 -7.96 4.46
CA TRP A 479 5.88 -8.55 5.08
C TRP A 479 4.67 -7.60 5.04
N GLY A 480 4.85 -6.35 5.50
CA GLY A 480 3.91 -5.27 5.19
C GLY A 480 4.03 -4.85 3.73
N SER A 481 2.93 -4.82 2.99
CA SER A 481 2.93 -4.58 1.54
C SER A 481 2.84 -3.10 1.16
N GLY A 482 2.18 -2.30 2.00
CA GLY A 482 1.76 -0.92 1.70
C GLY A 482 0.60 -0.85 0.71
N TYR A 483 -0.16 -1.94 0.54
CA TYR A 483 -1.34 -2.02 -0.31
C TYR A 483 -2.35 -0.91 0.01
N GLY A 484 -3.01 -0.39 -1.01
CA GLY A 484 -4.07 0.61 -0.92
C GLY A 484 -3.55 2.03 -1.18
N VAL A 485 -2.29 2.33 -0.83
CA VAL A 485 -1.72 3.67 -1.06
C VAL A 485 -1.72 4.04 -2.54
N ARG A 486 -1.35 3.10 -3.42
CA ARG A 486 -1.29 3.36 -4.87
C ARG A 486 -2.68 3.34 -5.47
N LEU A 487 -3.53 2.40 -5.07
CA LEU A 487 -4.93 2.32 -5.46
C LEU A 487 -5.66 3.64 -5.18
N LEU A 488 -5.64 4.11 -3.94
CA LEU A 488 -6.38 5.29 -3.53
C LEU A 488 -5.77 6.58 -4.10
N ASN A 489 -4.43 6.64 -4.23
CA ASN A 489 -3.82 7.74 -4.96
C ASN A 489 -4.29 7.78 -6.41
N LYS A 490 -4.36 6.63 -7.09
CA LYS A 490 -4.81 6.56 -8.49
C LYS A 490 -6.27 6.97 -8.63
N LEU A 491 -7.13 6.51 -7.73
CA LEU A 491 -8.53 6.93 -7.66
C LEU A 491 -8.64 8.46 -7.57
N VAL A 492 -7.91 9.07 -6.65
CA VAL A 492 -7.89 10.53 -6.50
C VAL A 492 -7.40 11.22 -7.78
N THR A 493 -6.30 10.74 -8.36
CA THR A 493 -5.74 11.32 -9.58
C THR A 493 -6.66 11.23 -10.79
N ASP A 494 -7.41 10.13 -10.93
CA ASP A 494 -8.23 9.90 -12.11
C ASP A 494 -9.59 10.60 -12.05
N HIS A 495 -10.11 10.84 -10.84
CA HIS A 495 -11.51 11.22 -10.67
C HIS A 495 -11.74 12.45 -9.79
N TYR A 496 -10.76 12.91 -9.02
CA TYR A 496 -10.96 13.92 -7.97
C TYR A 496 -9.88 15.01 -7.90
N GLU A 497 -8.94 15.01 -8.84
CA GLU A 497 -8.03 16.13 -9.07
C GLU A 497 -8.60 17.00 -10.20
N ASN A 498 -8.65 18.32 -9.96
CA ASN A 498 -9.11 19.31 -10.93
C ASN A 498 -8.03 19.65 -11.98
#